data_AF-A0A1A9HXX7-F1
#
_entry.id   AF-A0A1A9HXX7-F1
#
_cell.length_a   1.000
_cell.length_b   1.000
_cell.length_c   1.000
_cell.angle_alpha   90.00
_cell.angle_beta   90.00
_cell.angle_gamma   90.00
#
_symmetry.space_group_name_H-M   'P 1'
#
loop_
_entity.id
_entity.type
_entity.pdbx_description
1 polymer ?
#
loop_
_entity_poly.entity_id
_entity_poly.type
_entity_poly.pdbx_seq_one_letter_code
_entity_poly.pdbx_strand_id
1 'polypeptide(L)'
;MSLNIFEIWDGIGRQTPFAVRRDHWGEEQHAVVERIECEKLPYGKAFGYPVVNGQNSDRFEYDEQWRNEKLIPCCGCYQWTFIEDAEINKDKKLSDQYRKRLNKALSIFSKLTFGKHKGYTVEQAFLQNNQYIEWALLNVEKFCLTKEAIHLLEGMVAGFKFPDQIKRINDQKLLLCLKE
;
A
#
# COMPACT_ATOMS: atom_id res chain seq x y z
N MET A 1 -28.50 11.97 -0.16
CA MET A 1 -29.13 11.06 0.81
C MET A 1 -28.03 10.59 1.73
N SER A 2 -28.20 10.80 3.03
CA SER A 2 -27.23 10.34 4.01
C SER A 2 -27.45 8.86 4.29
N LEU A 3 -26.38 8.08 4.22
CA LEU A 3 -26.36 6.64 4.44
C LEU A 3 -25.59 6.34 5.73
N ASN A 4 -25.63 5.10 6.18
CA ASN A 4 -24.64 4.62 7.14
C ASN A 4 -23.38 4.10 6.44
N ILE A 5 -22.27 3.96 7.18
CA ILE A 5 -20.99 3.56 6.60
C ILE A 5 -21.07 2.15 5.96
N PHE A 6 -21.90 1.26 6.48
CA PHE A 6 -22.01 -0.13 6.00
C PHE A 6 -22.78 -0.23 4.67
N GLU A 7 -23.82 0.58 4.48
CA GLU A 7 -24.54 0.70 3.21
C GLU A 7 -23.66 1.36 2.14
N ILE A 8 -22.88 2.38 2.51
CA ILE A 8 -21.88 2.96 1.60
C ILE A 8 -20.88 1.87 1.19
N TRP A 9 -20.32 1.14 2.16
CA TRP A 9 -19.38 0.06 1.93
C TRP A 9 -19.95 -1.03 1.01
N ASP A 10 -21.18 -1.47 1.23
CA ASP A 10 -21.84 -2.45 0.36
C ASP A 10 -22.05 -1.90 -1.06
N GLY A 11 -22.48 -0.63 -1.17
CA GLY A 11 -22.71 0.05 -2.45
C GLY A 11 -21.44 0.26 -3.30
N ILE A 12 -20.28 0.44 -2.66
CA ILE A 12 -18.98 0.55 -3.38
C ILE A 12 -18.30 -0.81 -3.62
N GLY A 13 -19.03 -1.92 -3.45
CA GLY A 13 -18.49 -3.26 -3.69
C GLY A 13 -17.59 -3.79 -2.56
N ARG A 14 -17.84 -3.35 -1.33
CA ARG A 14 -17.17 -3.78 -0.10
C ARG A 14 -15.66 -3.52 -0.07
N GLN A 15 -15.23 -2.46 -0.73
CA GLN A 15 -13.82 -2.07 -0.79
C GLN A 15 -13.43 -1.14 0.36
N THR A 16 -12.18 -1.25 0.80
CA THR A 16 -11.52 -0.33 1.73
C THR A 16 -10.09 -0.08 1.23
N PRO A 17 -9.46 1.06 1.54
CA PRO A 17 -10.03 2.19 2.26
C PRO A 17 -10.96 3.05 1.39
N PHE A 18 -11.89 3.76 2.02
CA PHE A 18 -12.77 4.72 1.35
C PHE A 18 -13.05 5.92 2.26
N ALA A 19 -13.43 7.06 1.68
CA ALA A 19 -13.67 8.29 2.43
C ALA A 19 -15.17 8.54 2.60
N VAL A 20 -15.54 8.95 3.81
CA VAL A 20 -16.90 9.38 4.14
C VAL A 20 -16.86 10.72 4.87
N ARG A 21 -17.81 11.59 4.57
CA ARG A 21 -18.02 12.84 5.30
C ARG A 21 -19.32 12.77 6.09
N ARG A 22 -19.29 13.30 7.31
CA ARG A 22 -20.49 13.44 8.12
C ARG A 22 -21.24 14.72 7.71
N ASP A 23 -22.56 14.70 7.76
CA ASP A 23 -23.40 15.81 7.23
C ASP A 23 -23.08 17.20 7.79
N HIS A 24 -22.62 17.29 9.04
CA HIS A 24 -22.29 18.57 9.70
C HIS A 24 -20.79 18.92 9.64
N TRP A 25 -19.98 18.16 8.91
CA TRP A 25 -18.55 18.43 8.76
C TRP A 25 -18.29 19.37 7.59
N GLY A 26 -17.26 20.20 7.73
CA GLY A 26 -16.78 21.08 6.66
C GLY A 26 -16.28 20.30 5.44
N GLU A 27 -16.18 20.94 4.28
CA GLU A 27 -15.75 20.29 3.04
C GLU A 27 -14.32 19.73 3.13
N GLU A 28 -13.48 20.38 3.94
CA GLU A 28 -12.11 19.98 4.20
C GLU A 28 -11.98 18.78 5.14
N GLN A 29 -13.09 18.31 5.71
CA GLN A 29 -13.13 17.30 6.77
C GLN A 29 -13.80 16.03 6.27
N HIS A 30 -13.13 14.90 6.49
CA HIS A 30 -13.70 13.58 6.21
C HIS A 30 -13.03 12.51 7.06
N ALA A 31 -13.63 11.33 7.12
CA ALA A 31 -13.05 10.16 7.75
C ALA A 31 -12.66 9.17 6.65
N VAL A 32 -11.46 8.61 6.75
CA VAL A 32 -11.03 7.49 5.94
C VAL A 32 -11.34 6.22 6.71
N VAL A 33 -12.22 5.39 6.16
CA VAL A 33 -12.56 4.06 6.68
C VAL A 33 -11.52 3.07 6.14
N GLU A 34 -10.79 2.41 7.03
CA GLU A 34 -9.71 1.47 6.69
C GLU A 34 -10.12 0.00 6.87
N ARG A 35 -11.07 -0.29 7.77
CA ARG A 35 -11.50 -1.66 8.08
C ARG A 35 -12.96 -1.67 8.51
N ILE A 36 -13.70 -2.69 8.11
CA ILE A 36 -15.07 -2.93 8.55
C ILE A 36 -15.19 -4.35 9.08
N GLU A 37 -15.84 -4.49 10.23
CA GLU A 37 -16.26 -5.75 10.83
C GLU A 37 -17.79 -5.74 10.86
N CYS A 38 -18.43 -6.35 9.86
CA CYS A 38 -19.88 -6.40 9.72
C CYS A 38 -20.30 -7.83 9.35
N GLU A 39 -20.85 -8.56 10.32
CA GLU A 39 -21.35 -9.92 10.12
C GLU A 39 -22.70 -9.92 9.39
N LYS A 40 -23.55 -8.93 9.67
CA LYS A 40 -24.87 -8.78 9.06
C LYS A 40 -25.20 -7.30 8.86
N LEU A 41 -25.51 -6.92 7.63
CA LEU A 41 -25.97 -5.57 7.31
C LEU A 41 -27.27 -5.22 8.08
N PRO A 42 -27.49 -3.94 8.43
CA PRO A 42 -26.67 -2.76 8.10
C PRO A 42 -25.75 -2.30 9.25
N TYR A 43 -25.40 -3.17 10.20
CA TYR A 43 -24.68 -2.76 11.41
C TYR A 43 -23.42 -3.59 11.66
N GLY A 44 -22.42 -2.95 12.25
CA GLY A 44 -21.13 -3.55 12.58
C GLY A 44 -20.22 -2.54 13.25
N LYS A 45 -18.91 -2.72 13.08
CA LYS A 45 -17.89 -1.76 13.49
C LYS A 45 -17.14 -1.26 12.25
N ALA A 46 -16.96 0.04 12.15
CA ALA A 46 -16.10 0.66 11.16
C ALA A 46 -14.90 1.28 11.87
N PHE A 47 -13.71 1.08 11.30
CA PHE A 47 -12.46 1.60 11.83
C PHE A 47 -11.78 2.51 10.82
N GLY A 48 -11.16 3.58 11.30
CA GLY A 48 -10.54 4.56 10.43
C GLY A 48 -9.96 5.76 11.18
N TYR A 49 -9.67 6.81 10.45
CA TYR A 49 -9.08 8.03 11.01
C TYR A 49 -9.66 9.27 10.34
N PRO A 50 -9.71 10.40 11.04
CA PRO A 50 -10.17 11.66 10.47
C PRO A 50 -9.04 12.37 9.71
N VAL A 51 -9.46 13.11 8.68
CA VAL A 51 -8.62 13.90 7.79
C VAL A 51 -9.18 15.31 7.75
N VAL A 52 -8.30 16.31 7.84
CA VAL A 52 -8.61 17.73 7.70
C VAL A 52 -7.59 18.34 6.74
N ASN A 53 -8.06 19.01 5.68
CA ASN A 53 -7.20 19.59 4.63
C ASN A 53 -6.21 18.56 4.02
N GLY A 54 -6.68 17.32 3.79
CA GLY A 54 -5.86 16.25 3.22
C GLY A 54 -4.80 15.65 4.16
N GLN A 55 -4.74 16.12 5.41
CA GLN A 55 -3.80 15.61 6.42
C GLN A 55 -4.54 14.86 7.53
N ASN A 56 -3.91 13.80 8.03
CA ASN A 56 -4.39 13.13 9.25
C ASN A 56 -4.49 14.16 10.37
N SER A 57 -5.62 14.16 11.05
CA SER A 57 -5.92 15.15 12.07
C SER A 57 -6.19 14.47 13.38
N ASP A 58 -5.65 15.02 14.47
CA ASP A 58 -5.99 14.60 15.82
C ASP A 58 -7.19 15.40 16.37
N ARG A 59 -7.82 16.25 15.54
CA ARG A 59 -8.90 17.16 15.95
C ARG A 59 -10.14 16.47 16.53
N PHE A 60 -10.31 15.16 16.31
CA PHE A 60 -11.41 14.37 16.87
C PHE A 60 -10.98 13.47 18.04
N GLU A 61 -9.86 13.82 18.70
CA GLU A 61 -9.28 13.13 19.87
C GLU A 61 -10.19 13.01 21.09
N TYR A 62 -11.33 13.70 21.13
CA TYR A 62 -12.26 13.62 22.26
C TYR A 62 -12.89 12.22 22.39
N ASP A 63 -12.91 11.42 21.32
CA ASP A 63 -13.39 10.04 21.37
C ASP A 63 -12.23 9.07 21.62
N GLU A 64 -12.18 8.52 22.84
CA GLU A 64 -11.09 7.63 23.25
C GLU A 64 -11.03 6.35 22.42
N GLN A 65 -12.19 5.83 22.01
CA GLN A 65 -12.27 4.61 21.21
C GLN A 65 -11.79 4.86 19.78
N TRP A 66 -12.11 6.02 19.22
CA TRP A 66 -11.59 6.41 17.91
C TRP A 66 -10.08 6.66 17.96
N ARG A 67 -9.58 7.35 18.98
CA ARG A 67 -8.15 7.64 19.13
C ARG A 67 -7.32 6.37 19.31
N ASN A 68 -7.74 5.47 20.21
CA ASN A 68 -6.93 4.33 20.63
C ASN A 68 -7.16 3.10 19.75
N GLU A 69 -8.42 2.84 19.38
CA GLU A 69 -8.83 1.62 18.65
C GLU A 69 -9.19 1.90 17.19
N LYS A 70 -9.18 3.17 16.76
CA LYS A 70 -9.66 3.63 15.46
C LYS A 70 -11.15 3.42 15.23
N LEU A 71 -11.94 3.12 16.25
CA LEU A 71 -13.38 2.88 16.08
C LEU A 71 -14.09 4.18 15.70
N ILE A 72 -14.68 4.24 14.51
CA ILE A 72 -15.38 5.44 14.04
C ILE A 72 -16.69 5.58 14.82
N PRO A 73 -16.88 6.69 15.56
CA PRO A 73 -18.10 6.91 16.33
C PRO A 73 -19.29 7.10 15.40
N CYS A 74 -20.46 6.63 15.83
CA CYS A 74 -21.71 6.77 15.06
C CYS A 74 -21.63 6.19 13.63
N CYS A 75 -20.81 5.16 13.37
CA CYS A 75 -20.66 4.56 12.03
C CYS A 75 -21.96 3.96 11.45
N GLY A 76 -22.91 3.56 12.30
CA GLY A 76 -24.24 3.07 11.91
C GLY A 76 -25.29 4.16 11.70
N CYS A 77 -24.98 5.44 11.93
CA CYS A 77 -25.93 6.53 11.75
C CYS A 77 -26.09 6.89 10.27
N TYR A 78 -27.31 7.22 9.85
CA TYR A 78 -27.62 7.70 8.50
C TYR A 78 -27.22 9.18 8.32
N GLN A 79 -25.95 9.48 8.55
CA GLN A 79 -25.38 10.83 8.53
C GLN A 79 -24.07 10.89 7.75
N TRP A 80 -23.77 9.86 6.97
CA TRP A 80 -22.54 9.73 6.21
C TRP A 80 -22.83 9.83 4.72
N THR A 81 -21.91 10.50 4.02
CA THR A 81 -21.92 10.62 2.57
C THR A 81 -20.58 10.14 2.04
N PHE A 82 -20.61 9.31 1.00
CA PHE A 82 -19.41 8.85 0.31
C PHE A 82 -18.72 9.99 -0.42
N ILE A 83 -17.39 10.00 -0.42
CA ILE A 83 -16.57 10.95 -1.17
C ILE A 83 -15.78 10.17 -2.22
N GLU A 84 -16.22 10.27 -3.49
CA GLU A 84 -15.63 9.55 -4.62
C GLU A 84 -14.16 9.96 -4.87
N ASP A 85 -13.89 11.25 -4.91
CA ASP A 85 -12.59 11.82 -5.28
C ASP A 85 -11.72 12.25 -4.09
N ALA A 86 -11.92 11.65 -2.92
CA ALA A 86 -11.04 11.94 -1.80
C ALA A 86 -9.63 11.44 -2.14
N GLU A 87 -8.63 12.32 -2.01
CA GLU A 87 -7.21 11.93 -1.99
C GLU A 87 -6.93 11.15 -0.71
N ILE A 88 -7.39 9.90 -0.67
CA ILE A 88 -7.07 8.96 0.39
C ILE A 88 -5.59 8.66 0.19
N ASN A 89 -4.75 9.31 0.99
CA ASN A 89 -3.31 9.03 1.06
C ASN A 89 -3.13 7.55 1.40
N LYS A 90 -3.07 6.69 0.36
CA LYS A 90 -2.85 5.24 0.46
C LYS A 90 -1.50 4.91 1.12
N ASP A 91 -0.67 5.92 1.38
CA ASP A 91 0.70 5.79 1.86
C ASP A 91 0.90 5.80 3.38
N LYS A 92 -0.16 5.87 4.20
CA LYS A 92 0.00 5.84 5.66
C LYS A 92 -1.03 4.96 6.38
N LYS A 93 -0.83 3.64 6.32
CA LYS A 93 -0.61 2.76 7.50
C LYS A 93 -0.28 1.34 7.09
N LEU A 94 0.92 1.20 6.56
CA LEU A 94 1.65 -0.05 6.62
C LEU A 94 2.57 0.09 7.83
N SER A 95 2.40 -0.76 8.85
CA SER A 95 3.13 -0.69 10.12
C SER A 95 4.64 -0.51 9.87
N ASP A 96 5.41 0.14 10.74
CA ASP A 96 6.86 0.27 10.52
C ASP A 96 7.57 -1.10 10.39
N GLN A 97 6.96 -2.16 10.92
CA GLN A 97 7.33 -3.55 10.61
C GLN A 97 6.97 -3.96 9.17
N TYR A 98 5.79 -3.60 8.66
CA TYR A 98 5.39 -3.80 7.27
C TYR A 98 6.16 -2.92 6.29
N ARG A 99 6.57 -1.69 6.62
CA ARG A 99 7.52 -0.89 5.81
C ARG A 99 8.91 -1.51 5.79
N LYS A 100 9.33 -2.16 6.89
CA LYS A 100 10.51 -3.05 6.90
C LYS A 100 10.32 -4.29 6.01
N ARG A 101 9.09 -4.76 5.81
CA ARG A 101 8.72 -5.92 4.96
C ARG A 101 8.51 -5.54 3.48
N LEU A 102 8.01 -4.34 3.18
CA LEU A 102 7.76 -3.82 1.82
C LEU A 102 9.00 -3.38 1.07
N ASN A 103 10.05 -2.93 1.76
CA ASN A 103 11.29 -2.45 1.14
C ASN A 103 12.24 -3.58 0.70
N LYS A 104 11.72 -4.74 0.28
CA LYS A 104 12.55 -5.91 -0.10
C LYS A 104 12.73 -6.06 -1.62
N ALA A 105 11.73 -5.68 -2.43
CA ALA A 105 11.83 -5.74 -3.89
C ALA A 105 12.34 -4.40 -4.46
N LEU A 106 13.38 -4.48 -5.29
CA LEU A 106 14.05 -3.29 -5.82
C LEU A 106 13.51 -2.93 -7.21
N SER A 107 13.30 -1.63 -7.44
CA SER A 107 13.04 -1.05 -8.76
C SER A 107 14.36 -0.77 -9.49
N ILE A 108 14.32 -0.45 -10.79
CA ILE A 108 15.52 -0.08 -11.56
C ILE A 108 16.28 1.12 -10.97
N PHE A 109 15.57 2.03 -10.30
CA PHE A 109 16.14 3.23 -9.66
C PHE A 109 16.64 2.97 -8.24
N SER A 110 16.36 1.79 -7.68
CA SER A 110 16.74 1.46 -6.31
C SER A 110 18.24 1.22 -6.22
N LYS A 111 18.89 1.74 -5.17
CA LYS A 111 20.33 1.57 -4.96
C LYS A 111 20.64 0.21 -4.34
N LEU A 112 21.66 -0.45 -4.87
CA LEU A 112 22.21 -1.67 -4.31
C LEU A 112 22.90 -1.37 -2.97
N THR A 113 22.57 -2.13 -1.93
CA THR A 113 23.14 -1.95 -0.58
C THR A 113 24.31 -2.90 -0.29
N PHE A 114 24.65 -3.77 -1.24
CA PHE A 114 25.66 -4.84 -1.10
C PHE A 114 26.51 -5.04 -2.36
N GLY A 115 27.60 -5.79 -2.21
CA GLY A 115 28.43 -6.29 -3.31
C GLY A 115 29.24 -5.22 -4.06
N LYS A 116 29.76 -5.60 -5.23
CA LYS A 116 30.72 -4.81 -6.02
C LYS A 116 30.14 -3.48 -6.52
N HIS A 117 28.83 -3.44 -6.80
CA HIS A 117 28.13 -2.26 -7.29
C HIS A 117 27.32 -1.56 -6.19
N LYS A 118 27.77 -1.64 -4.92
CA LYS A 118 27.11 -0.96 -3.80
C LYS A 118 27.03 0.55 -4.04
N GLY A 119 25.85 1.12 -3.84
CA GLY A 119 25.56 2.54 -4.05
C GLY A 119 25.06 2.90 -5.46
N TYR A 120 25.20 1.98 -6.43
CA TYR A 120 24.69 2.16 -7.79
C TYR A 120 23.22 1.78 -7.84
N THR A 121 22.45 2.37 -8.76
CA THR A 121 21.10 1.89 -9.05
C THR A 121 21.14 0.53 -9.74
N VAL A 122 20.05 -0.24 -9.66
CA VAL A 122 19.93 -1.53 -10.37
C VAL A 122 20.16 -1.35 -11.87
N GLU A 123 19.63 -0.29 -12.47
CA GLU A 123 19.88 0.10 -13.86
C GLU A 123 21.38 0.32 -14.13
N GLN A 124 22.05 1.14 -13.33
CA GLN A 124 23.48 1.42 -13.52
C GLN A 124 24.34 0.16 -13.41
N ALA A 125 24.04 -0.69 -12.42
CA ALA A 125 24.73 -1.96 -12.24
C ALA A 125 24.46 -2.91 -13.43
N PHE A 126 23.24 -2.94 -13.95
CA PHE A 126 22.87 -3.76 -15.10
C PHE A 126 23.55 -3.31 -16.39
N LEU A 127 23.55 -2.01 -16.68
CA LEU A 127 24.21 -1.44 -17.86
C LEU A 127 25.73 -1.65 -17.82
N GLN A 128 26.32 -1.65 -16.61
CA GLN A 128 27.74 -1.92 -16.45
C GLN A 128 28.07 -3.42 -16.52
N ASN A 129 27.22 -4.27 -15.96
CA ASN A 129 27.37 -5.73 -15.97
C ASN A 129 26.02 -6.43 -15.77
N ASN A 130 25.40 -6.89 -16.85
CA ASN A 130 24.12 -7.60 -16.79
C ASN A 130 24.21 -8.93 -16.03
N GLN A 131 25.32 -9.68 -16.18
CA GLN A 131 25.56 -10.95 -15.48
C GLN A 131 25.66 -10.76 -13.95
N TYR A 132 26.04 -9.58 -13.49
CA TYR A 132 26.07 -9.28 -12.05
C TYR A 132 24.67 -9.27 -11.44
N ILE A 133 23.68 -8.76 -12.17
CA ILE A 133 22.27 -8.79 -11.72
C ILE A 133 21.74 -10.22 -11.70
N GLU A 134 22.08 -11.04 -12.70
CA GLU A 134 21.73 -12.46 -12.70
C GLU A 134 22.35 -13.21 -11.51
N TRP A 135 23.64 -12.98 -11.27
CA TRP A 135 24.34 -13.55 -10.11
C TRP A 135 23.68 -13.12 -8.80
N ALA A 136 23.31 -11.84 -8.67
CA ALA A 136 22.65 -11.32 -7.48
C ALA A 136 21.28 -11.97 -7.27
N LEU A 137 20.48 -12.13 -8.33
CA LEU A 137 19.18 -12.81 -8.29
C LEU A 137 19.30 -14.27 -7.84
N LEU A 138 20.41 -14.95 -8.16
CA LEU A 138 20.67 -16.31 -7.70
C LEU A 138 21.17 -16.35 -6.26
N ASN A 139 22.25 -15.63 -5.97
CA ASN A 139 23.09 -15.88 -4.80
C ASN A 139 22.75 -14.99 -3.61
N VAL A 140 22.04 -13.88 -3.81
CA VAL A 140 21.69 -12.97 -2.73
C VAL A 140 20.25 -13.26 -2.30
N GLU A 141 20.11 -13.86 -1.12
CA GLU A 141 18.85 -14.36 -0.59
C GLU A 141 17.76 -13.29 -0.54
N LYS A 142 18.12 -12.09 -0.08
CA LYS A 142 17.20 -10.95 0.10
C LYS A 142 17.08 -10.06 -1.14
N PHE A 143 17.73 -10.40 -2.24
CA PHE A 143 17.67 -9.60 -3.46
C PHE A 143 16.58 -10.15 -4.39
N CYS A 144 15.57 -9.32 -4.63
CA CYS A 144 14.57 -9.55 -5.65
C CYS A 144 14.22 -8.21 -6.33
N LEU A 145 13.79 -8.30 -7.58
CA LEU A 145 13.37 -7.18 -8.41
C LEU A 145 11.86 -7.24 -8.63
N THR A 146 11.21 -6.08 -8.79
CA THR A 146 9.80 -6.07 -9.21
C THR A 146 9.65 -6.62 -10.63
N LYS A 147 8.44 -7.08 -10.99
CA LYS A 147 8.18 -7.62 -12.33
C LYS A 147 8.40 -6.56 -13.41
N GLU A 148 8.02 -5.32 -13.09
CA GLU A 148 8.23 -4.14 -13.93
C GLU A 148 9.74 -3.90 -14.13
N ALA A 149 10.54 -4.03 -13.08
CA ALA A 149 11.98 -3.86 -13.18
C ALA A 149 12.62 -4.91 -14.10
N ILE A 150 12.21 -6.19 -14.00
CA ILE A 150 12.68 -7.24 -14.93
C ILE A 150 12.35 -6.87 -16.38
N HIS A 151 11.10 -6.48 -16.67
CA HIS A 151 10.69 -6.11 -18.03
C HIS A 151 11.46 -4.91 -18.57
N LEU A 152 11.69 -3.89 -17.73
CA LEU A 152 12.47 -2.71 -18.13
C LEU A 152 13.93 -3.08 -18.44
N LEU A 153 14.57 -3.91 -17.60
CA LEU A 153 15.95 -4.35 -17.85
C LEU A 153 16.07 -5.19 -19.12
N GLU A 154 15.11 -6.07 -19.40
CA GLU A 154 15.06 -6.81 -20.69
C GLU A 154 14.87 -5.88 -21.89
N GLY A 155 14.14 -4.77 -21.71
CA GLY A 155 13.97 -3.74 -22.72
C GLY A 155 15.18 -2.83 -22.95
N MET A 156 16.12 -2.77 -22.01
CA MET A 156 17.29 -1.88 -22.09
C MET A 156 18.38 -2.38 -23.04
N VAL A 157 18.50 -3.71 -23.20
CA VAL A 157 19.52 -4.33 -24.07
C VAL A 157 18.81 -5.19 -25.10
N ALA A 158 18.93 -4.80 -26.37
CA ALA A 158 18.27 -5.51 -27.46
C ALA A 158 18.70 -6.99 -27.50
N GLY A 159 17.72 -7.89 -27.46
CA GLY A 159 17.94 -9.34 -27.49
C GLY A 159 18.34 -9.97 -26.14
N PHE A 160 18.50 -9.18 -25.08
CA PHE A 160 18.73 -9.70 -23.74
C PHE A 160 17.41 -10.16 -23.11
N LYS A 161 17.42 -11.36 -22.52
CA LYS A 161 16.32 -11.86 -21.69
C LYS A 161 16.90 -12.59 -20.50
N PHE A 162 16.28 -12.41 -19.34
CA PHE A 162 16.65 -13.20 -18.19
C PHE A 162 16.28 -14.67 -18.44
N PRO A 163 17.15 -15.63 -18.08
CA PRO A 163 16.81 -17.03 -18.11
C PRO A 163 15.55 -17.33 -17.31
N ASP A 164 14.71 -18.26 -17.78
CA ASP A 164 13.44 -18.59 -17.12
C ASP A 164 13.62 -19.06 -15.68
N GLN A 165 14.73 -19.74 -15.40
CA GLN A 165 15.10 -20.13 -14.04
C GLN A 165 15.31 -18.91 -13.12
N ILE A 166 15.96 -17.86 -13.62
CA ILE A 166 16.20 -16.62 -12.86
C ILE A 166 14.89 -15.92 -12.54
N LYS A 167 13.99 -15.84 -13.52
CA LYS A 167 12.66 -15.25 -13.35
C LYS A 167 11.83 -16.01 -12.31
N ARG A 168 11.84 -17.35 -12.36
CA ARG A 168 11.16 -18.20 -11.35
C ARG A 168 11.72 -18.00 -9.95
N ILE A 169 13.04 -17.93 -9.80
CA ILE A 169 13.69 -17.68 -8.50
C ILE A 169 13.33 -16.29 -7.98
N ASN A 170 13.34 -15.27 -8.84
CA ASN A 170 12.91 -13.93 -8.48
C ASN A 170 11.45 -13.91 -8.03
N ASP A 171 10.55 -14.58 -8.76
CA ASP A 171 9.13 -14.69 -8.40
C ASP A 171 8.93 -15.39 -7.06
N GLN A 172 9.68 -16.47 -6.78
CA GLN A 172 9.64 -17.14 -5.47
C GLN A 172 10.12 -16.21 -4.35
N LYS A 173 11.23 -15.49 -4.56
CA LYS A 173 11.73 -14.51 -3.59
C LYS A 173 10.74 -13.38 -3.38
N LEU A 174 10.12 -12.86 -4.43
CA LEU A 174 9.04 -11.88 -4.35
C LEU A 174 7.86 -12.40 -3.51
N LEU A 175 7.41 -13.64 -3.76
CA LEU A 175 6.32 -14.26 -3.01
C LEU A 175 6.66 -14.46 -1.53
N LEU A 176 7.90 -14.85 -1.21
CA LEU A 176 8.37 -14.97 0.17
C LEU A 176 8.47 -13.61 0.87
N CYS A 177 8.87 -12.56 0.14
CA CYS A 177 8.88 -11.19 0.65
C CYS A 177 7.48 -10.66 0.96
N LEU A 178 6.43 -11.22 0.34
CA LEU A 178 5.03 -10.84 0.54
C LEU A 178 4.31 -11.66 1.64
N LYS A 179 4.89 -12.77 2.11
CA LYS A 179 4.26 -13.72 3.06
C LYS A 179 4.76 -13.62 4.51
N GLU A 180 5.84 -12.89 4.78
CA GLU A 180 6.43 -12.67 6.12
C GLU A 180 6.08 -11.31 6.72
#